data_AF-A0A257MX33-F1
#
_entry.id   AF-A0A257MX33-F1
#
_cell.length_a   1.000
_cell.length_b   1.000
_cell.length_c   1.000
_cell.angle_alpha   90.00
_cell.angle_beta   90.00
_cell.angle_gamma   90.00
#
_symmetry.space_group_name_H-M   'P 1'
#
loop_
_entity.id
_entity.type
_entity.pdbx_description
1 polymer ?
#
loop_
_entity_poly.entity_id
_entity_poly.type
_entity_poly.pdbx_seq_one_letter_code
_entity_poly.pdbx_strand_id
1 'polypeptide(L)' 'MSELEEHQSMIDRLADCSGVIEAAGEQLINTLKQGGKILLCGNGGSAADCQHNAAEFVVRYEKKRKAMAA' A
#
# COMPACT_ATOMS: atom_id res chain seq x y z
N MET A 1 -10.11 -24.52 13.12
CA MET A 1 -10.01 -24.03 11.74
C MET A 1 -8.53 -23.98 11.43
N SER A 2 -8.10 -24.45 10.27
CA SER A 2 -6.68 -24.30 9.91
C SER A 2 -6.38 -22.83 9.63
N GLU A 3 -5.19 -22.32 9.94
CA GLU A 3 -4.76 -20.93 9.66
C GLU A 3 -5.06 -20.52 8.20
N LEU A 4 -5.04 -21.48 7.28
CA LEU A 4 -5.38 -21.28 5.87
C LEU A 4 -6.86 -20.98 5.63
N GLU A 5 -7.77 -21.66 6.35
CA GLU A 5 -9.22 -21.40 6.26
C GLU A 5 -9.56 -20.00 6.81
N GLU A 6 -8.89 -19.59 7.89
CA GLU A 6 -9.05 -18.26 8.47
C GLU A 6 -8.50 -17.18 7.53
N HIS A 7 -7.34 -17.43 6.91
CA HIS A 7 -6.78 -16.52 5.91
C HIS A 7 -7.70 -16.36 4.69
N GLN A 8 -8.26 -17.45 4.18
CA GLN A 8 -9.21 -17.40 3.07
C GLN A 8 -10.44 -16.55 3.42
N SER A 9 -11.03 -16.76 4.60
CA SER A 9 -12.17 -15.96 5.06
C SER A 9 -11.83 -14.46 5.18
N MET A 10 -10.61 -14.12 5.60
CA MET A 10 -10.14 -12.74 5.65
C MET A 10 -9.97 -12.12 4.26
N ILE A 11 -9.47 -12.88 3.28
CA ILE A 11 -9.38 -12.41 1.89
C ILE A 11 -10.77 -12.16 1.30
N ASP A 12 -11.74 -13.04 1.55
CA ASP A 12 -13.09 -12.86 1.02
C ASP A 12 -13.73 -11.54 1.51
N ARG A 13 -13.45 -11.16 2.76
CA ARG A 13 -13.91 -9.90 3.37
C ARG A 13 -13.19 -8.66 2.83
N LEU A 14 -12.03 -8.82 2.19
CA LEU A 14 -11.29 -7.69 1.62
C LEU A 14 -12.08 -6.99 0.50
N ALA A 15 -12.99 -7.72 -0.17
CA ALA A 15 -13.87 -7.17 -1.21
C ALA A 15 -14.70 -5.98 -0.69
N ASP A 16 -15.14 -6.04 0.57
CA ASP A 16 -15.91 -4.98 1.23
C ASP A 16 -15.09 -3.69 1.43
N CYS A 17 -13.75 -3.81 1.44
CA CYS A 17 -12.85 -2.67 1.57
C CYS A 17 -12.51 -1.99 0.24
N SER A 18 -13.01 -2.49 -0.90
CA SER A 18 -12.68 -1.95 -2.23
C SER A 18 -12.82 -0.43 -2.32
N GLY A 19 -13.93 0.14 -1.84
CA GLY A 19 -14.16 1.58 -1.89
C GLY A 19 -13.17 2.41 -1.05
N VAL A 20 -12.78 1.92 0.12
CA VAL A 20 -11.78 2.63 0.96
C VAL A 20 -10.37 2.50 0.40
N ILE A 21 -10.05 1.38 -0.26
CA ILE A 21 -8.76 1.18 -0.94
C ILE A 21 -8.65 2.13 -2.14
N GLU A 22 -9.71 2.25 -2.95
CA GLU A 22 -9.75 3.17 -4.10
C GLU A 22 -9.59 4.62 -3.64
N ALA A 23 -10.37 5.05 -2.63
CA ALA A 23 -10.27 6.40 -2.08
C ALA A 23 -8.87 6.71 -1.52
N ALA A 24 -8.24 5.75 -0.83
CA ALA A 24 -6.86 5.90 -0.37
C ALA A 24 -5.88 6.05 -1.55
N GLY A 25 -6.03 5.24 -2.60
CA GLY A 25 -5.23 5.34 -3.82
C GLY A 25 -5.34 6.72 -4.48
N GLU A 26 -6.55 7.27 -4.61
CA GLU A 26 -6.78 8.61 -5.15
C GLU A 26 -6.08 9.70 -4.32
N GLN A 27 -6.13 9.61 -2.99
CA GLN A 27 -5.45 10.55 -2.09
C GLN A 27 -3.93 10.52 -2.29
N LEU A 28 -3.33 9.33 -2.38
CA LEU A 28 -1.90 9.17 -2.62
C LEU A 28 -1.49 9.76 -3.98
N ILE A 29 -2.26 9.47 -5.02
CA ILE A 29 -2.02 9.98 -6.38
C ILE A 29 -2.08 11.51 -6.39
N ASN A 30 -3.12 12.10 -5.80
CA ASN A 30 -3.30 13.54 -5.76
C ASN A 30 -2.18 14.23 -4.98
N THR A 31 -1.77 13.67 -3.84
CA THR A 31 -0.65 14.18 -3.04
C THR A 31 0.63 14.24 -3.86
N LEU A 32 0.97 13.16 -4.57
CA LEU A 32 2.18 13.09 -5.39
C LEU A 32 2.12 14.04 -6.59
N LYS A 33 0.96 14.17 -7.25
CA LYS A 33 0.77 15.11 -8.36
C LYS A 33 0.95 16.57 -7.94
N GLN A 34 0.60 16.90 -6.70
CA GLN A 34 0.76 18.24 -6.12
C GLN A 34 2.19 18.49 -5.60
N GLY A 35 3.12 17.55 -5.82
CA GLY A 35 4.51 17.67 -5.34
C GLY A 35 4.67 17.34 -3.86
N GLY A 36 3.65 16.74 -3.23
CA GLY A 36 3.70 16.23 -1.87
C GLY A 36 4.51 14.93 -1.76
N LYS A 37 4.59 14.42 -0.53
CA LYS A 37 5.32 13.19 -0.18
C LYS A 37 4.42 12.25 0.61
N ILE A 38 4.62 10.95 0.42
CA ILE A 38 4.01 9.92 1.26
C ILE A 38 4.94 9.64 2.44
N LEU A 39 4.39 9.44 3.64
CA LEU A 39 5.16 9.09 4.83
C LEU A 39 4.54 7.82 5.43
N LEU A 40 5.34 6.76 5.55
CA LEU A 40 4.92 5.46 6.05
C LEU A 40 5.59 5.20 7.40
N CYS A 41 4.82 4.74 8.38
CA CYS A 41 5.34 4.41 9.71
C CYS A 41 4.57 3.22 10.31
N GLY A 42 5.30 2.35 11.00
CA GLY A 42 4.75 1.16 11.66
C GLY A 42 5.78 0.54 12.60
N ASN A 43 5.34 -0.40 13.43
CA ASN A 43 6.19 -1.13 14.38
C ASN A 43 6.16 -2.64 14.06
N GLY A 44 7.27 -3.34 14.30
CA GLY A 44 7.35 -4.79 14.07
C GLY A 44 7.07 -5.16 12.61
N GLY A 45 6.16 -6.12 12.37
CA GLY A 45 5.77 -6.55 11.02
C GLY A 45 5.30 -5.39 10.12
N SER A 46 4.53 -4.44 10.66
CA SER A 46 4.08 -3.28 9.90
C SER A 46 5.20 -2.32 9.51
N ALA A 47 6.34 -2.33 10.21
CA ALA A 47 7.53 -1.60 9.78
C ALA A 47 8.13 -2.22 8.50
N ALA A 48 8.08 -3.55 8.38
CA ALA A 48 8.49 -4.28 7.19
C ALA A 48 7.59 -3.94 5.99
N ASP A 49 6.27 -3.84 6.20
CA ASP A 49 5.34 -3.39 5.14
C ASP A 49 5.59 -1.94 4.74
N CYS A 50 5.84 -1.05 5.70
CA CYS A 50 6.16 0.36 5.43
C CYS A 50 7.41 0.51 4.56
N GLN A 51 8.51 -0.16 4.91
CA GLN A 51 9.74 -0.10 4.10
C GLN A 51 9.56 -0.75 2.73
N HIS A 52 8.74 -1.81 2.64
CA HIS A 52 8.46 -2.46 1.36
C HIS A 52 7.69 -1.52 0.44
N ASN A 53 6.59 -0.93 0.91
CA ASN A 53 5.81 0.04 0.15
C ASN A 53 6.63 1.29 -0.24
N ALA A 54 7.46 1.80 0.68
CA ALA A 54 8.37 2.91 0.39
C ALA A 54 9.34 2.53 -0.75
N ALA A 55 9.92 1.33 -0.70
CA ALA A 55 10.78 0.83 -1.76
C ALA A 55 10.02 0.70 -3.08
N GLU A 56 8.79 0.21 -3.09
CA GLU A 56 7.99 0.15 -4.32
C GLU A 56 7.70 1.53 -4.91
N PHE A 57 7.51 2.57 -4.09
CA PHE A 57 7.29 3.94 -4.57
C PHE A 57 8.57 4.59 -5.11
N VAL A 58 9.69 4.44 -4.40
CA VAL A 58 10.97 5.07 -4.74
C VAL A 58 11.69 4.30 -5.86
N VAL A 59 11.70 2.97 -5.76
CA VAL A 59 12.38 2.04 -6.66
C VAL A 59 11.45 1.65 -7.81
N ARG A 60 12.05 1.28 -8.94
CA ARG A 60 11.33 0.85 -10.13
C ARG A 60 10.93 -0.62 -9.96
N TYR A 61 9.70 -0.87 -9.50
CA TYR A 61 9.18 -2.25 -9.36
C TYR A 61 8.93 -2.92 -10.73
N GLU A 62 8.11 -2.34 -11.62
CA GLU A 62 7.86 -2.90 -12.97
C GLU A 62 7.85 -1.88 -14.12
N LYS A 63 7.28 -0.68 -13.93
CA LYS A 63 7.14 0.32 -15.01
C LYS A 63 8.30 1.30 -15.06
N LYS A 64 8.70 1.70 -16.28
CA LYS A 64 9.69 2.77 -16.50
C LYS A 64 9.07 4.13 -16.17
N ARG A 65 9.15 4.52 -14.89
CA ARG A 65 8.68 5.80 -14.37
C ARG A 65 9.76 6.51 -13.54
N LYS A 66 9.51 7.79 -13.22
CA LYS A 66 10.30 8.54 -12.23
C LYS A 66 10.03 7.98 -10.83
N ALA A 67 11.01 8.11 -9.93
CA ALA A 67 10.84 7.82 -8.52
C ALA A 67 9.72 8.72 -7.95
N MET A 68 8.90 8.16 -7.07
CA MET A 68 7.88 8.91 -6.33
C MET A 68 8.41 9.23 -4.94
N ALA A 69 8.03 10.38 -4.39
CA ALA A 69 8.47 10.79 -3.06
C ALA A 69 7.70 10.02 -1.98
N ALA A 70 8.38 9.07 -1.35
CA ALA A 70 7.89 8.24 -0.24
C ALA A 70 9.03 7.95 0.74
#